data_AF-S8DM25-F1
#
_entry.id   AF-S8DM25-F1
#
_cell.length_a   1.000
_cell.length_b   1.000
_cell.length_c   1.000
_cell.angle_alpha   90.00
_cell.angle_beta   90.00
_cell.angle_gamma   90.00
#
_symmetry.space_group_name_H-M   'P 1'
#
loop_
_entity.id
_entity.type
_entity.pdbx_description
1 polymer ?
#
loop_
_entity_poly.entity_id
_entity_poly.type
_entity_poly.pdbx_seq_one_letter_code
_entity_poly.pdbx_strand_id
1 'polypeptide(L)'
;SGGIESVVDENSGGLRDAMCSTCEMAVVWMQNQLRRNRTQDQILEYVDGLCDKLPSPMGESAVDCGSISSLPTISFTIGGKVFDLSPDEYVLKVGEGVGAQCISGFTGLDVPPPRGPLWILGDIFMGRYHTVFDYANLRVGFAEAA
;
A
#
# COMPACT_ATOMS: atom_id res chain seq x y z
N SER A 1 -26.67 -45.87 -24.50
CA SER A 1 -25.84 -44.68 -24.78
C SER A 1 -26.16 -43.61 -23.77
N GLY A 2 -25.49 -43.62 -22.62
CA GLY A 2 -25.53 -42.52 -21.65
C GLY A 2 -24.34 -41.62 -21.94
N GLY A 3 -24.59 -40.45 -22.51
CA GLY A 3 -23.58 -39.40 -22.66
C GLY A 3 -23.32 -38.80 -21.29
N ILE A 4 -22.05 -38.77 -20.89
CA ILE A 4 -21.59 -38.04 -19.73
C ILE A 4 -21.56 -36.57 -20.14
N GLU A 5 -22.45 -35.77 -19.57
CA GLU A 5 -22.43 -34.32 -19.73
C GLU A 5 -21.33 -33.77 -18.82
N SER A 6 -20.30 -33.23 -19.46
CA SER A 6 -19.17 -32.59 -18.79
C SER A 6 -19.59 -31.21 -18.32
N VAL A 7 -19.98 -31.10 -17.05
CA VAL A 7 -20.16 -29.81 -16.36
C VAL A 7 -18.78 -29.27 -15.99
N VAL A 8 -18.06 -28.74 -16.98
CA VAL A 8 -17.02 -27.75 -16.70
C VAL A 8 -17.74 -26.41 -16.82
N ASP A 9 -18.43 -26.01 -15.76
CA ASP A 9 -18.67 -24.58 -15.54
C ASP A 9 -17.29 -23.98 -15.30
N GLU A 10 -16.74 -23.39 -16.35
CA GLU A 10 -15.47 -22.72 -16.33
C GLU A 10 -15.45 -21.66 -15.24
N ASN A 11 -14.40 -21.76 -14.43
CA ASN A 11 -13.87 -20.88 -13.38
C ASN A 11 -13.58 -19.43 -13.87
N SER A 12 -14.44 -18.88 -14.72
CA SER A 12 -14.34 -17.60 -15.41
C SER A 12 -14.71 -16.41 -14.54
N GLY A 13 -15.32 -16.65 -13.36
CA GLY A 13 -15.63 -15.62 -12.38
C GLY A 13 -14.38 -15.02 -11.73
N GLY A 14 -13.44 -15.85 -11.27
CA GLY A 14 -12.26 -15.39 -10.53
C GLY A 14 -11.29 -14.56 -11.37
N LEU A 15 -11.08 -14.92 -12.64
CA LEU A 15 -10.22 -14.16 -13.55
C LEU A 15 -10.83 -12.80 -13.93
N ARG A 16 -12.15 -12.76 -14.14
CA ARG A 16 -12.87 -11.51 -14.44
C ARG A 16 -12.86 -10.55 -13.26
N ASP A 17 -12.99 -11.06 -12.04
CA ASP A 17 -12.97 -10.24 -10.82
C ASP A 17 -11.58 -9.64 -10.57
N ALA A 18 -10.52 -10.42 -10.78
CA ALA A 18 -9.13 -9.94 -10.68
C ALA A 18 -8.78 -8.90 -11.76
N MET A 19 -9.32 -9.05 -12.97
CA MET A 19 -9.18 -8.02 -14.02
C MET A 19 -9.95 -6.74 -13.66
N CYS A 20 -11.11 -6.86 -13.00
CA CYS A 20 -11.90 -5.72 -12.54
C CYS A 20 -11.14 -4.90 -11.49
N SER A 21 -10.63 -5.54 -10.44
CA SER A 21 -9.86 -4.85 -9.39
C SER A 21 -8.59 -4.18 -9.95
N THR A 22 -7.91 -4.84 -10.89
CA THR A 22 -6.75 -4.27 -11.58
C THR A 22 -7.13 -3.01 -12.38
N CYS A 23 -8.26 -3.05 -13.09
CA CYS A 23 -8.77 -1.89 -13.84
C CYS A 23 -9.13 -0.73 -12.90
N GLU A 24 -9.80 -1.01 -11.77
CA GLU A 24 -10.14 -0.01 -10.78
C GLU A 24 -8.89 0.67 -10.19
N MET A 25 -7.87 -0.12 -9.84
CA MET A 25 -6.57 0.43 -9.41
C MET A 25 -5.93 1.32 -10.48
N ALA A 26 -5.90 0.86 -11.74
CA ALA A 26 -5.34 1.63 -12.85
C ALA A 26 -6.07 2.97 -13.05
N VAL A 27 -7.41 2.98 -12.96
CA VAL A 27 -8.22 4.20 -13.03
C VAL A 27 -7.87 5.16 -11.89
N VAL A 28 -7.70 4.67 -10.65
CA VAL A 28 -7.29 5.49 -9.51
C VAL A 28 -5.91 6.11 -9.73
N TRP A 29 -4.95 5.34 -10.26
CA TRP A 29 -3.61 5.84 -10.58
C TRP A 29 -3.62 6.90 -11.69
N MET A 30 -4.39 6.68 -12.76
CA MET A 30 -4.58 7.69 -13.82
C MET A 30 -5.20 8.98 -13.26
N GLN A 31 -6.24 8.86 -12.45
CA GLN A 31 -6.89 10.01 -11.80
C GLN A 31 -5.93 10.79 -10.89
N ASN A 32 -5.01 10.11 -10.20
CA ASN A 32 -3.98 10.77 -9.40
C ASN A 32 -3.06 11.65 -10.26
N GLN A 33 -2.63 11.16 -11.42
CA GLN A 33 -1.79 11.93 -12.33
C GLN A 33 -2.55 13.08 -13.01
N LEU A 34 -3.82 12.87 -13.34
CA LEU A 34 -4.71 13.93 -13.84
C LEU A 34 -4.86 15.07 -12.82
N ARG A 35 -5.03 14.75 -11.53
CA ARG A 35 -5.06 15.78 -10.45
C ARG A 35 -3.76 16.57 -10.33
N ARG A 36 -2.64 16.01 -10.80
CA ARG A 36 -1.33 16.67 -10.87
C ARG A 36 -1.11 17.41 -12.20
N ASN A 37 -2.15 17.54 -13.04
CA ASN A 37 -2.11 18.17 -14.36
C ASN A 37 -0.99 17.63 -15.28
N ARG A 38 -0.71 16.31 -15.22
CA ARG A 38 0.24 15.63 -16.13
C ARG A 38 -0.35 15.51 -17.55
N THR A 39 0.52 15.40 -18.56
CA THR A 39 0.08 15.17 -19.95
C THR A 39 -0.33 13.72 -20.18
N GLN A 40 -1.10 13.46 -21.24
CA GLN A 40 -1.54 12.11 -21.59
C GLN A 40 -0.37 11.13 -21.70
N ASP A 41 0.70 11.50 -22.41
CA ASP A 41 1.87 10.63 -22.59
C ASP A 41 2.56 10.29 -21.26
N GLN A 42 2.70 11.28 -20.37
CA GLN A 42 3.27 11.07 -19.04
C GLN A 42 2.39 10.17 -18.15
N ILE A 43 1.07 10.24 -18.32
CA ILE A 43 0.13 9.38 -17.58
C ILE A 43 0.27 7.94 -18.06
N LEU A 44 0.33 7.73 -19.37
CA LEU A 44 0.48 6.39 -19.96
C LEU A 44 1.81 5.75 -19.53
N GLU A 45 2.92 6.50 -19.63
CA GLU A 45 4.24 6.03 -19.19
C GLU A 45 4.25 5.65 -17.69
N TYR A 46 3.58 6.46 -16.85
CA TYR A 46 3.47 6.18 -15.42
C TYR A 46 2.67 4.89 -15.13
N VAL A 47 1.56 4.68 -15.82
CA VAL A 47 0.71 3.50 -15.63
C VAL A 47 1.39 2.22 -16.10
N ASP A 48 2.08 2.26 -17.24
CA ASP A 48 2.82 1.09 -17.75
C ASP A 48 3.91 0.63 -16.77
N GLY A 49 4.61 1.58 -16.13
CA GLY A 49 5.65 1.28 -15.13
C GLY A 49 5.15 0.86 -13.76
N LEU A 50 3.83 0.88 -13.49
CA LEU A 50 3.27 0.47 -12.19
C LEU A 50 3.14 -1.05 -12.06
N CYS A 51 3.05 -1.77 -13.17
CA CYS A 51 3.03 -3.24 -13.17
C CYS A 51 4.26 -3.83 -12.45
N ASP A 52 5.43 -3.21 -12.63
CA ASP A 52 6.69 -3.61 -11.99
C ASP A 52 6.76 -3.23 -10.50
N LYS A 53 5.82 -2.40 -10.03
CA LYS A 53 5.76 -1.88 -8.66
C LYS A 53 4.59 -2.46 -7.85
N LEU A 54 3.86 -3.41 -8.43
CA LEU A 54 2.81 -4.10 -7.71
C LEU A 54 3.40 -4.82 -6.49
N PRO A 55 2.76 -4.71 -5.31
CA PRO A 55 3.24 -5.40 -4.12
C PRO A 55 3.34 -6.90 -4.41
N SER A 56 4.38 -7.55 -3.86
CA SER A 56 4.48 -9.00 -3.99
C SER A 56 3.25 -9.67 -3.35
N PRO A 57 2.81 -10.85 -3.83
CA PRO A 57 1.71 -11.59 -3.21
C PRO A 57 1.99 -11.95 -1.74
N MET A 58 3.27 -11.93 -1.34
CA MET A 58 3.72 -12.19 0.02
C MET A 58 3.72 -10.92 0.90
N GLY A 59 3.31 -9.76 0.36
CA GLY A 59 3.13 -8.51 1.10
C GLY A 59 4.41 -7.72 1.36
N GLU A 60 5.58 -8.35 1.30
CA GLU A 60 6.87 -7.67 1.46
C GLU A 60 7.28 -6.98 0.16
N SER A 61 7.71 -5.73 0.29
CA SER A 61 8.24 -4.93 -0.81
C SER A 61 9.67 -4.52 -0.49
N ALA A 62 10.63 -5.20 -1.13
CA ALA A 62 12.05 -4.88 -1.00
C ALA A 62 12.33 -3.50 -1.60
N VAL A 63 13.17 -2.72 -0.93
CA VAL A 63 13.66 -1.42 -1.41
C VAL A 63 15.18 -1.43 -1.45
N ASP A 64 15.76 -0.66 -2.37
CA ASP A 64 17.22 -0.49 -2.41
C ASP A 64 17.69 0.32 -1.19
N CYS A 65 18.47 -0.32 -0.32
CA CYS A 65 19.07 0.30 0.85
C CYS A 65 19.90 1.56 0.52
N GLY A 66 20.51 1.63 -0.67
CA GLY A 66 21.27 2.80 -1.10
C GLY A 66 20.42 4.02 -1.44
N SER A 67 19.12 3.81 -1.67
CA SER A 67 18.19 4.85 -2.11
C SER A 67 17.35 5.47 -0.99
N ILE A 68 17.45 4.97 0.25
CA ILE A 68 16.60 5.37 1.39
C ILE A 68 16.56 6.90 1.56
N SER A 69 17.71 7.57 1.51
CA SER A 69 17.82 9.02 1.69
C SER A 69 17.13 9.85 0.60
N SER A 70 16.79 9.25 -0.54
CA SER A 70 16.07 9.89 -1.64
C SER A 70 14.57 9.60 -1.65
N LEU A 71 14.10 8.72 -0.78
CA LEU A 71 12.69 8.42 -0.66
C LEU A 71 11.94 9.61 -0.02
N PRO A 72 10.65 9.79 -0.33
CA PRO A 72 9.90 10.93 0.19
C PRO A 72 9.49 10.72 1.65
N THR A 73 9.31 11.81 2.38
CA THR A 73 8.52 11.79 3.62
C THR A 73 7.06 11.45 3.29
N ILE A 74 6.48 10.52 4.04
CA ILE A 74 5.08 10.13 3.91
C ILE A 74 4.29 10.71 5.07
N SER A 75 3.15 11.32 4.77
CA SER A 75 2.37 12.06 5.77
C SER A 75 0.96 11.49 5.91
N PHE A 76 0.53 11.27 7.15
CA PHE A 76 -0.84 10.93 7.52
C PHE A 76 -1.55 12.14 8.10
N THR A 77 -2.77 12.42 7.63
CA THR A 77 -3.62 13.47 8.24
C THR A 77 -4.67 12.82 9.13
N ILE A 78 -4.56 13.02 10.45
CA ILE A 78 -5.45 12.43 11.45
C ILE A 78 -5.99 13.55 12.34
N GLY A 79 -7.32 13.70 12.40
CA GLY A 79 -7.95 14.77 13.19
C GLY A 79 -7.52 16.18 12.79
N GLY A 80 -7.18 16.40 11.51
CA GLY A 80 -6.70 17.68 10.97
C GLY A 80 -5.23 18.01 11.28
N LYS A 81 -4.50 17.11 11.96
CA LYS A 81 -3.05 17.24 12.17
C LYS A 81 -2.28 16.32 11.24
N VAL A 82 -1.10 16.76 10.83
CA VAL A 82 -0.19 16.02 9.96
C VAL A 82 0.82 15.26 10.81
N PHE A 83 1.01 13.98 10.48
CA PHE A 83 1.95 13.05 11.12
C PHE A 83 2.88 12.51 10.03
N ASP A 84 4.12 12.98 10.05
CA ASP A 84 5.14 12.63 9.06
C ASP A 84 5.94 11.38 9.48
N LEU A 85 6.32 10.59 8.49
CA LEU A 85 7.29 9.50 8.60
C LEU A 85 8.38 9.74 7.55
N SER A 86 9.60 9.92 8.03
CA SER A 86 10.81 9.97 7.22
C SER A 86 11.18 8.59 6.67
N PRO A 87 11.99 8.51 5.60
CA PRO A 87 12.44 7.25 5.03
C PRO A 87 13.05 6.27 6.02
N ASP A 88 13.88 6.78 6.94
CA ASP A 88 14.54 5.96 7.95
C ASP A 88 13.57 5.41 9.01
N GLU A 89 12.39 6.02 9.16
CA GLU A 89 11.35 5.57 10.09
C GLU A 89 10.43 4.52 9.49
N TYR A 90 10.14 4.57 8.17
CA TYR A 90 9.24 3.62 7.52
C TYR A 90 9.94 2.51 6.73
N VAL A 91 11.28 2.55 6.57
CA VAL A 91 12.05 1.46 5.95
C VAL A 91 12.75 0.64 7.03
N LEU A 92 12.44 -0.65 7.08
CA LEU A 92 13.10 -1.60 7.98
C LEU A 92 14.38 -2.13 7.34
N LYS A 93 15.52 -1.96 8.01
CA LYS A 93 16.80 -2.54 7.60
C LYS A 93 17.09 -3.78 8.41
N VAL A 94 17.15 -4.93 7.74
CA VAL A 94 17.43 -6.25 8.33
C VAL A 94 18.86 -6.66 7.95
N GLY A 95 19.69 -6.92 8.97
CA GLY A 95 21.10 -7.27 8.77
C GLY A 95 22.03 -6.06 8.65
N GLU A 96 23.32 -6.33 8.45
CA GLU A 96 24.38 -5.32 8.45
C GLU A 96 25.28 -5.40 7.22
N GLY A 97 25.92 -4.27 6.90
CA GLY A 97 26.88 -4.17 5.80
C GLY A 97 26.26 -4.43 4.43
N VAL A 98 27.02 -5.08 3.55
CA VAL A 98 26.67 -5.33 2.14
C VAL A 98 25.51 -6.34 2.00
N GLY A 99 25.27 -7.15 3.04
CA GLY A 99 24.18 -8.13 3.07
C GLY A 99 22.87 -7.61 3.67
N ALA A 100 22.80 -6.32 4.02
CA ALA A 100 21.58 -5.75 4.60
C ALA A 100 20.46 -5.74 3.57
N GLN A 101 19.26 -6.16 4.01
CA GLN A 101 18.03 -6.09 3.24
C GLN A 101 17.20 -4.93 3.76
N CYS A 102 16.61 -4.15 2.86
CA CYS A 102 15.72 -3.05 3.24
C CYS A 102 14.31 -3.36 2.75
N ILE A 103 13.35 -3.25 3.66
CA ILE A 103 11.97 -3.66 3.47
C ILE A 103 11.08 -2.45 3.76
N SER A 104 10.15 -2.15 2.86
CA SER A 104 9.10 -1.16 3.09
C SER A 104 8.25 -1.58 4.29
N GLY A 105 8.03 -0.68 5.25
CA GLY A 105 7.08 -0.85 6.34
C GLY A 105 5.61 -0.76 5.92
N PHE A 106 5.34 -0.55 4.62
CA PHE A 106 3.99 -0.57 4.05
C PHE A 106 3.69 -1.92 3.40
N THR A 107 2.57 -2.49 3.80
CA THR A 107 2.01 -3.71 3.23
C THR A 107 0.71 -3.39 2.52
N GLY A 108 0.57 -3.83 1.27
CA GLY A 108 -0.69 -3.74 0.53
C GLY A 108 -1.74 -4.63 1.17
N LEU A 109 -2.89 -4.04 1.54
CA LEU A 109 -4.04 -4.77 2.05
C LEU A 109 -5.30 -4.28 1.32
N ASP A 110 -5.89 -5.16 0.51
CA ASP A 110 -7.16 -4.87 -0.16
C ASP A 110 -8.32 -5.41 0.68
N VAL A 111 -9.00 -4.51 1.41
CA VAL A 111 -10.18 -4.84 2.21
C VAL A 111 -11.43 -4.43 1.44
N PRO A 112 -12.27 -5.38 1.00
CA PRO A 112 -13.46 -5.03 0.24
C PRO A 112 -14.47 -4.25 1.10
N PRO A 113 -15.34 -3.46 0.46
CA PRO A 113 -16.50 -2.86 1.13
C PRO A 113 -17.34 -3.90 1.89
N PRO A 114 -17.98 -3.55 3.03
CA PRO A 114 -18.16 -2.20 3.58
C PRO A 114 -17.08 -1.79 4.59
N ARG A 115 -16.05 -2.61 4.82
CA ARG A 115 -15.07 -2.36 5.89
C ARG A 115 -13.87 -1.53 5.43
N GLY A 116 -13.50 -1.61 4.15
CA GLY A 116 -12.50 -0.74 3.53
C GLY A 116 -13.12 0.50 2.86
N PRO A 117 -12.29 1.46 2.41
CA PRO A 117 -10.82 1.48 2.54
C PRO A 117 -10.38 1.80 3.97
N LEU A 118 -9.34 1.13 4.46
CA LEU A 118 -8.80 1.36 5.80
C LEU A 118 -7.27 1.33 5.82
N TRP A 119 -6.68 1.96 6.84
CA TRP A 119 -5.27 1.85 7.18
C TRP A 119 -5.11 1.15 8.53
N ILE A 120 -4.12 0.28 8.64
CA ILE A 120 -3.68 -0.28 9.92
C ILE A 120 -2.37 0.42 10.28
N LEU A 121 -2.41 1.29 11.29
CA LEU A 121 -1.24 2.02 11.77
C LEU A 121 -0.56 1.20 12.87
N GLY A 122 0.46 0.43 12.47
CA GLY A 122 1.16 -0.52 13.33
C GLY A 122 2.41 0.06 14.00
N ASP A 123 3.36 -0.83 14.28
CA ASP A 123 4.65 -0.57 14.92
C ASP A 123 5.45 0.57 14.28
N ILE A 124 5.50 0.67 12.95
CA ILE A 124 6.16 1.76 12.23
C ILE A 124 5.63 3.13 12.66
N PHE A 125 4.30 3.28 12.70
CA PHE A 125 3.67 4.55 13.09
C PHE A 125 3.73 4.77 14.60
N MET A 126 3.41 3.72 15.38
CA MET A 126 3.36 3.77 16.84
C MET A 126 4.75 3.90 17.48
N GLY A 127 5.82 3.52 16.78
CA GLY A 127 7.21 3.73 17.20
C GLY A 127 7.60 5.20 17.16
N ARG A 128 7.17 5.93 16.11
CA ARG A 128 7.42 7.37 15.99
C ARG A 128 6.46 8.22 16.81
N TYR A 129 5.22 7.76 16.98
CA TYR A 129 4.17 8.49 17.66
C TYR A 129 3.62 7.72 18.86
N HIS A 130 3.86 8.25 20.06
CA HIS A 130 3.25 7.74 21.27
C HIS A 130 1.73 7.74 21.14
N THR A 131 1.14 6.57 21.31
CA THR A 131 -0.29 6.32 21.07
C THR A 131 -1.01 6.06 22.39
N VAL A 132 -2.04 6.85 22.69
CA VAL A 132 -2.88 6.70 23.89
C VAL A 132 -4.24 6.16 23.48
N PHE A 133 -4.61 5.02 24.04
CA PHE A 133 -5.95 4.45 23.92
C PHE A 133 -6.79 4.85 25.14
N ASP A 134 -7.57 5.93 24.99
CA ASP A 134 -8.43 6.47 26.05
C ASP A 134 -9.79 5.77 25.99
N TYR A 135 -9.90 4.64 26.70
CA TYR A 135 -11.11 3.83 26.76
C TYR A 135 -12.30 4.61 27.37
N ALA A 136 -12.05 5.44 28.38
CA ALA A 136 -13.10 6.19 29.07
C ALA A 136 -13.81 7.17 28.12
N ASN A 137 -13.08 7.78 27.18
CA ASN A 137 -13.62 8.70 26.19
C ASN A 137 -13.74 8.10 24.78
N LEU A 138 -13.52 6.79 24.62
CA LEU A 138 -13.58 6.06 23.35
C LEU A 138 -12.80 6.75 22.22
N ARG A 139 -11.57 7.19 22.50
CA ARG A 139 -10.73 7.91 21.54
C ARG A 139 -9.29 7.42 21.56
N VAL A 140 -8.59 7.69 20.47
CA VAL A 140 -7.16 7.49 20.34
C VAL A 140 -6.47 8.84 20.18
N GLY A 141 -5.36 9.04 20.89
CA GLY A 141 -4.53 10.24 20.80
C GLY A 141 -3.11 9.91 20.41
N PHE A 142 -2.46 10.84 19.69
CA PHE A 142 -1.09 10.69 19.20
C PHE A 142 -0.26 11.91 19.58
N ALA A 143 0.99 11.68 19.95
CA ALA A 143 2.01 12.70 20.19
C ALA A 143 3.37 12.19 19.71
N GLU A 144 4.36 13.06 19.52
CA GLU A 144 5.72 12.61 19.23
C GLU A 144 6.25 11.72 20.36
N ALA A 145 6.89 10.59 20.00
CA ALA A 145 7.64 9.78 20.96
C ALA A 145 8.90 10.54 21.45
N ALA A 146 9.38 10.16 22.64
CA ALA A 146 10.52 10.80 23.31
C ALA A 146 11.87 10.30 22.81
#